data_AF-A0A6N9HKB7-F1
#
_entry.id   AF-A0A6N9HKB7-F1
#
_cell.length_a   1.000
_cell.length_b   1.000
_cell.length_c   1.000
_cell.angle_alpha   90.00
_cell.angle_beta   90.00
_cell.angle_gamma   90.00
#
_symmetry.space_group_name_H-M   'P 1'
#
loop_
_entity.id
_entity.type
_entity.pdbx_description
1 polymer ?
#
loop_
_entity_poly.entity_id
_entity_poly.type
_entity_poly.pdbx_seq_one_letter_code
_entity_poly.pdbx_strand_id
1 'polypeptide(L)'
;MQTQDLNYLEDAFSSFINSSINRVAHSGDMVYTFRITAGELKAGTGRQRLHESVIDDYAQFFAGHNVAAQYDEKFNAFTVTVDLNRCVLRPDEAKFLATAMETFRADHT
;
A
#
# COMPACT_ATOMS: atom_id res chain seq x y z
N MET A 1 -13.18 7.86 -10.19
CA MET A 1 -12.86 6.44 -9.87
C MET A 1 -14.09 5.53 -10.00
N GLN A 2 -13.96 4.34 -10.62
CA GLN A 2 -15.04 3.34 -10.74
C GLN A 2 -15.00 2.34 -9.56
N THR A 3 -16.09 1.60 -9.32
CA THR A 3 -16.16 0.61 -8.22
C THR A 3 -15.07 -0.47 -8.31
N GLN A 4 -14.75 -0.95 -9.51
CA GLN A 4 -13.71 -1.96 -9.69
C GLN A 4 -12.31 -1.42 -9.33
N ASP A 5 -12.05 -0.14 -9.62
CA ASP A 5 -10.81 0.52 -9.24
C ASP A 5 -10.69 0.59 -7.72
N LEU A 6 -11.75 1.04 -7.05
CA LEU A 6 -11.77 1.16 -5.60
C LEU A 6 -11.54 -0.19 -4.92
N ASN A 7 -12.27 -1.23 -5.35
CA ASN A 7 -12.11 -2.57 -4.78
C ASN A 7 -10.67 -3.09 -4.96
N TYR A 8 -10.11 -2.93 -6.16
CA TYR A 8 -8.73 -3.32 -6.42
C TYR A 8 -7.73 -2.58 -5.52
N LEU A 9 -7.90 -1.26 -5.37
CA LEU A 9 -7.00 -0.43 -4.56
C LEU A 9 -7.12 -0.75 -3.06
N GLU A 10 -8.32 -1.03 -2.56
CA GLU A 10 -8.56 -1.48 -1.18
C GLU A 10 -7.91 -2.84 -0.90
N ASP A 11 -8.04 -3.79 -1.83
CA ASP A 11 -7.40 -5.10 -1.73
C ASP A 11 -5.87 -4.98 -1.77
N ALA A 12 -5.34 -4.15 -2.68
CA ALA A 12 -3.91 -3.88 -2.78
C ALA A 12 -3.37 -3.19 -1.52
N PHE A 13 -4.07 -2.16 -1.02
CA PHE A 13 -3.71 -1.45 0.20
C PHE A 13 -3.69 -2.38 1.42
N SER A 14 -4.76 -3.16 1.62
CA SER A 14 -4.82 -4.17 2.68
C SER A 14 -3.66 -5.17 2.59
N SER A 15 -3.33 -5.60 1.38
CA SER A 15 -2.22 -6.53 1.13
C SER A 15 -0.86 -5.91 1.46
N PHE A 16 -0.66 -4.62 1.16
CA PHE A 16 0.57 -3.90 1.50
C PHE A 16 0.71 -3.73 3.01
N ILE A 17 -0.34 -3.29 3.71
CA ILE A 17 -0.34 -3.15 5.16
C ILE A 17 -0.01 -4.48 5.84
N ASN A 18 -0.72 -5.55 5.48
CA ASN A 18 -0.48 -6.88 6.05
C ASN A 18 0.95 -7.36 5.78
N SER A 19 1.45 -7.18 4.56
CA SER A 19 2.83 -7.54 4.21
C SER A 19 3.86 -6.73 5.00
N SER A 20 3.62 -5.44 5.18
CA SER A 20 4.48 -4.55 5.96
C SER A 20 4.49 -4.95 7.44
N ILE A 21 3.33 -5.15 8.06
CA ILE A 21 3.21 -5.56 9.48
C ILE A 21 3.93 -6.88 9.72
N ASN A 22 3.75 -7.88 8.85
CA ASN A 22 4.43 -9.16 9.00
C ASN A 22 5.95 -9.04 8.95
N ARG A 23 6.47 -8.10 8.14
CA ARG A 23 7.92 -7.85 8.05
C ARG A 23 8.47 -7.13 9.26
N VAL A 24 7.68 -6.27 9.92
CA VAL A 24 8.09 -5.56 11.17
C VAL A 24 8.56 -6.56 12.22
N ALA A 25 7.87 -7.69 12.38
CA ALA A 25 8.22 -8.71 13.36
C ALA A 25 9.65 -9.25 13.19
N HIS A 26 10.22 -9.15 11.99
CA HIS A 26 11.54 -9.69 11.66
C HIS A 26 12.61 -8.62 11.49
N SER A 27 12.28 -7.45 10.92
CA SER A 27 13.27 -6.41 10.61
C SER A 27 13.17 -5.16 11.49
N GLY A 28 12.02 -4.92 12.12
CA GLY A 28 11.73 -3.68 12.84
C GLY A 28 11.56 -2.45 11.94
N ASP A 29 11.72 -2.58 10.62
CA ASP A 29 11.52 -1.49 9.68
C ASP A 29 10.04 -1.09 9.63
N MET A 30 9.76 0.21 9.58
CA MET A 30 8.39 0.70 9.53
C MET A 30 8.00 1.26 8.15
N VAL A 31 8.96 1.35 7.24
CA VAL A 31 8.77 1.96 5.92
C VAL A 31 9.05 0.93 4.85
N TYR A 32 8.06 0.70 3.98
CA TYR A 32 8.15 -0.27 2.90
C TYR A 32 7.64 0.33 1.60
N THR A 33 8.33 -0.02 0.51
CA THR A 33 7.97 0.43 -0.83
C THR A 33 7.49 -0.74 -1.67
N PHE A 34 6.34 -0.56 -2.31
CA PHE A 34 5.72 -1.49 -3.22
C PHE A 34 5.61 -0.85 -4.61
N ARG A 35 5.46 -1.70 -5.62
CA ARG A 35 5.29 -1.26 -7.00
C ARG A 35 4.04 -1.89 -7.59
N ILE A 36 3.22 -1.08 -8.24
CA ILE A 36 2.07 -1.55 -9.02
C ILE A 36 2.26 -1.08 -10.46
N THR A 37 2.42 -2.01 -11.39
CA THR A 37 2.56 -1.68 -12.80
C THR A 37 1.21 -1.31 -13.41
N ALA A 38 1.24 -0.52 -14.48
CA ALA A 38 0.07 -0.23 -15.28
C ALA A 38 -0.58 -1.50 -15.85
N GLY A 39 0.21 -2.56 -16.11
CA GLY A 39 -0.30 -3.85 -16.53
C GLY A 39 -1.17 -4.52 -15.46
N GLU A 40 -0.70 -4.54 -14.21
CA GLU A 40 -1.44 -5.09 -13.07
C GLU A 40 -2.72 -4.28 -12.80
N LEU A 41 -2.65 -2.95 -12.86
CA LEU A 41 -3.83 -2.10 -12.71
C LEU A 41 -4.88 -2.42 -13.77
N LYS A 42 -4.48 -2.51 -15.04
CA LYS A 42 -5.39 -2.83 -16.15
C LYS A 42 -6.00 -4.23 -16.00
N ALA A 43 -5.18 -5.22 -15.63
CA ALA A 43 -5.64 -6.58 -15.41
C ALA A 43 -6.64 -6.66 -14.23
N GLY A 44 -6.37 -5.94 -13.14
CA GLY A 44 -7.20 -5.94 -11.94
C GLY A 44 -8.49 -5.13 -12.04
N THR A 45 -8.52 -4.12 -12.92
CA THR A 45 -9.67 -3.19 -13.04
C THR A 45 -10.43 -3.32 -14.38
N GLY A 46 -9.98 -4.19 -15.28
CA GLY A 46 -10.54 -4.34 -16.62
C GLY A 46 -10.31 -3.13 -17.54
N ARG A 47 -9.52 -2.14 -17.12
CA ARG A 47 -9.22 -0.94 -17.92
C ARG A 47 -8.31 -1.27 -19.09
N GLN A 48 -8.60 -0.70 -20.25
CA GLN A 48 -7.70 -0.77 -21.41
C GLN A 48 -6.57 0.28 -21.33
N ARG A 49 -6.89 1.46 -20.77
CA ARG A 49 -5.98 2.60 -20.65
C ARG A 49 -6.10 3.24 -19.27
N LEU A 50 -4.95 3.70 -18.75
CA LEU A 50 -4.88 4.59 -17.60
C LEU A 50 -4.76 6.00 -18.14
N HIS A 51 -5.82 6.79 -17.99
CA HIS A 51 -5.78 8.21 -18.29
C HIS A 51 -5.15 8.95 -17.10
N GLU A 52 -4.61 10.14 -17.35
CA GLU A 52 -4.01 10.98 -16.31
C GLU A 52 -4.95 11.19 -15.11
N SER A 53 -6.23 11.47 -15.37
CA SER A 53 -7.23 11.58 -14.29
C SER A 53 -7.41 10.31 -13.45
N VAL A 54 -7.20 9.13 -14.02
CA VAL A 54 -7.25 7.86 -13.28
C VAL A 54 -5.99 7.69 -12.43
N ILE A 55 -4.85 8.13 -12.96
CA ILE A 55 -3.59 8.11 -12.23
C ILE A 55 -3.68 9.04 -11.01
N ASP A 56 -4.25 10.23 -11.19
CA ASP A 56 -4.49 11.20 -10.11
C ASP A 56 -5.47 10.64 -9.07
N ASP A 57 -6.59 10.04 -9.51
CA ASP A 57 -7.56 9.39 -8.61
C ASP A 57 -6.86 8.32 -7.73
N TYR A 58 -5.94 7.53 -8.30
CA TYR A 58 -5.25 6.47 -7.56
C TYR A 58 -4.23 7.05 -6.58
N ALA A 59 -3.51 8.10 -6.97
CA ALA A 59 -2.62 8.81 -6.06
C ALA A 59 -3.40 9.44 -4.89
N GLN A 60 -4.57 10.04 -5.17
CA GLN A 60 -5.45 10.60 -4.15
C GLN A 60 -6.01 9.55 -3.20
N PHE A 61 -6.35 8.35 -3.70
CA PHE A 61 -6.77 7.23 -2.86
C PHE A 61 -5.70 6.93 -1.79
N PHE A 62 -4.46 6.68 -2.20
CA PHE A 62 -3.37 6.40 -1.24
C PHE A 62 -3.09 7.59 -0.31
N ALA A 63 -3.15 8.82 -0.82
CA ALA A 63 -2.99 10.01 0.00
C ALA A 63 -4.06 10.12 1.10
N GLY A 64 -5.30 9.69 0.82
CA GLY A 64 -6.38 9.59 1.82
C GLY A 64 -6.07 8.64 2.99
N HIS A 65 -5.16 7.68 2.79
CA HIS A 65 -4.66 6.76 3.81
C HIS A 65 -3.31 7.18 4.41
N ASN A 66 -2.84 8.41 4.16
CA ASN A 66 -1.49 8.89 4.51
C ASN A 66 -0.37 7.99 3.93
N VAL A 67 -0.60 7.40 2.75
CA VAL A 67 0.39 6.61 2.01
C VAL A 67 0.88 7.44 0.83
N ALA A 68 2.20 7.50 0.63
CA ALA A 68 2.77 8.18 -0.52
C ALA A 68 2.65 7.28 -1.75
N ALA A 69 2.06 7.78 -2.82
CA ALA A 69 2.00 7.09 -4.11
C ALA A 69 2.39 8.05 -5.23
N GLN A 70 3.37 7.65 -6.03
CA GLN A 70 3.84 8.42 -7.18
C GLN A 70 3.83 7.54 -8.43
N TYR A 71 3.21 8.03 -9.50
CA TYR A 71 3.29 7.39 -10.80
C TYR A 71 4.58 7.78 -11.51
N ASP A 72 5.32 6.79 -11.99
CA ASP A 72 6.49 6.96 -12.83
C ASP A 72 6.11 6.59 -14.27
N GLU A 73 6.03 7.59 -15.14
CA GLU A 73 5.70 7.41 -16.55
C GLU A 73 6.75 6.61 -17.32
N LYS A 74 8.04 6.75 -16.96
CA LYS A 74 9.14 6.02 -17.60
C LYS A 74 9.00 4.52 -17.36
N PHE A 75 8.53 4.15 -16.18
CA PHE A 75 8.37 2.77 -15.76
C PHE A 75 6.93 2.25 -15.82
N ASN A 76 5.99 3.10 -16.27
CA ASN A 76 4.55 2.85 -16.30
C ASN A 76 4.05 2.16 -15.02
N ALA A 77 4.40 2.71 -13.85
CA ALA A 77 4.10 2.08 -12.58
C ALA A 77 3.94 3.08 -11.44
N PHE A 78 3.11 2.76 -10.46
CA PHE A 78 3.10 3.42 -9.17
C PHE A 78 4.21 2.87 -8.29
N THR A 79 4.93 3.78 -7.66
CA THR A 79 5.73 3.50 -6.47
C THR A 79 4.91 3.92 -5.26
N VAL A 80 4.59 2.98 -4.39
CA VAL A 80 3.75 3.18 -3.20
C VAL A 80 4.61 2.97 -1.96
N THR A 81 4.78 4.00 -1.14
CA THR A 81 5.55 3.94 0.09
C THR A 81 4.62 4.01 1.29
N VAL A 82 4.57 2.91 2.03
CA VAL A 82 3.82 2.74 3.27
C VAL A 82 4.75 3.03 4.43
N ASP A 83 4.42 4.04 5.24
CA ASP A 83 5.05 4.29 6.54
C ASP A 83 4.03 3.93 7.63
N LEU A 84 4.28 2.82 8.33
CA LEU A 84 3.41 2.28 9.37
C LEU A 84 3.30 3.21 10.59
N ASN A 85 4.16 4.23 10.73
CA ASN A 85 4.04 5.25 11.77
C ASN A 85 3.03 6.34 11.42
N ARG A 86 2.60 6.44 10.16
CA ARG A 86 1.80 7.57 9.64
C ARG A 86 0.54 7.14 8.92
N CYS A 87 0.53 5.96 8.32
CA CYS A 87 -0.61 5.47 7.56
C CYS A 87 -1.84 5.27 8.46
N VAL A 88 -3.02 5.43 7.89
CA VAL A 88 -4.28 5.13 8.57
C VAL A 88 -4.43 3.62 8.65
N LEU A 89 -4.45 3.09 9.88
CA LEU A 89 -4.65 1.66 10.15
C LEU A 89 -6.07 1.41 10.66
N ARG A 90 -6.64 0.28 10.25
CA ARG A 90 -7.84 -0.26 10.87
C ARG A 90 -7.53 -0.79 12.29
N PRO A 91 -8.54 -0.93 13.16
CA PRO A 91 -8.32 -1.36 14.54
C PRO A 91 -7.63 -2.73 14.69
N ASP A 92 -7.85 -3.64 13.76
CA ASP A 92 -7.19 -4.95 13.70
C ASP A 92 -5.74 -4.84 13.23
N GLU A 93 -5.47 -4.08 12.16
CA GLU A 93 -4.12 -3.81 11.67
C GLU A 93 -3.24 -3.14 12.73
N ALA A 94 -3.78 -2.17 13.48
CA ALA A 94 -3.07 -1.52 14.58
C ALA A 94 -2.69 -2.51 15.69
N LYS A 95 -3.58 -3.47 16.01
CA LYS A 95 -3.29 -4.53 16.98
C LYS A 95 -2.21 -5.47 16.46
N PHE A 96 -2.30 -5.88 15.21
CA PHE A 96 -1.29 -6.76 14.61
C PHE A 96 0.08 -6.09 14.53
N LEU A 97 0.15 -4.80 14.24
CA LEU A 97 1.39 -4.03 14.29
C LEU A 97 1.98 -4.00 15.70
N ALA A 98 1.16 -3.76 16.72
CA ALA A 98 1.63 -3.79 18.11
C ALA A 98 2.23 -5.15 18.48
N THR A 99 1.54 -6.25 18.14
CA THR A 99 2.06 -7.62 18.34
C THR A 99 3.36 -7.85 17.57
N ALA A 100 3.44 -7.43 16.31
CA ALA A 100 4.67 -7.57 15.52
C ALA A 100 5.86 -6.84 16.15
N MET A 101 5.64 -5.62 16.66
CA MET A 101 6.68 -4.86 17.36
C MET A 101 7.10 -5.52 18.68
N GLU A 102 6.17 -6.12 19.41
CA GLU A 102 6.48 -6.88 20.64
C GLU A 102 7.34 -8.11 20.34
N THR A 103 6.99 -8.87 19.30
CA THR A 103 7.78 -10.03 18.85
C THR A 103 9.19 -9.61 18.46
N PHE A 104 9.32 -8.56 17.65
CA PHE A 104 10.64 -8.06 17.24
C PHE A 104 11.50 -7.69 18.46
N ARG A 105 10.91 -7.02 19.46
CA ARG A 105 11.61 -6.66 20.70
C ARG A 105 12.07 -7.90 21.47
N ALA A 106 11.20 -8.89 21.64
CA ALA A 106 11.51 -10.10 22.39
C ALA A 106 12.68 -10.89 21.78
N ASP A 107 12.76 -10.95 20.44
CA ASP A 107 13.81 -11.68 19.73
C ASP A 107 15.17 -10.94 19.72
N HIS A 108 15.18 -9.64 20.05
CA HIS A 108 16.36 -8.76 19.96
C HIS A 108 16.76 -8.11 21.30
N THR A 109 16.25 -8.62 22.42
CA THR A 109 16.68 -8.31 23.80
C THR A 109 17.42 -9.48 24.43
#